data_AF-A0A960ZIP2-F1
#
_entry.id   AF-A0A960ZIP2-F1
#
_cell.length_a   1.000
_cell.length_b   1.000
_cell.length_c   1.000
_cell.angle_alpha   90.00
_cell.angle_beta   90.00
_cell.angle_gamma   90.00
#
_symmetry.space_group_name_H-M   'P 1'
#
loop_
_entity.id
_entity.type
_entity.pdbx_description
1 polymer ?
#
loop_
_entity_poly.entity_id
_entity_poly.type
_entity_poly.pdbx_seq_one_letter_code
_entity_poly.pdbx_strand_id
1 'polypeptide(L)'
;MANDPFQSIKELLESGKTFIEEKKGQWDHIQWDTLLSDLQTKGANLTDEAKHRFGEALEGLKGIYGEVNKTEEVAKVLGSVKDQTLKFVQAHKDGWDHVAWEQFLAEIQQSGVNLTESTKAYLGNLVEAVRRLYAAKNDQP
;
A
#
# COMPACT_ATOMS: atom_id res chain seq x y z
N MET A 1 25.76 -2.48 1.95
CA MET A 1 24.91 -2.64 0.75
C MET A 1 23.73 -1.73 0.97
N ALA A 2 23.50 -0.73 0.09
CA ALA A 2 22.32 0.11 0.20
C ALA A 2 21.09 -0.79 0.03
N ASN A 3 20.18 -0.80 1.02
CA ASN A 3 18.89 -1.46 0.86
C ASN A 3 18.16 -0.77 -0.28
N ASP A 4 17.75 -1.52 -1.30
CA ASP A 4 16.90 -1.01 -2.37
C ASP A 4 15.64 -0.40 -1.73
N PRO A 5 15.37 0.92 -1.93
CA PRO A 5 14.20 1.58 -1.37
C PRO A 5 12.89 0.86 -1.74
N PHE A 6 12.81 0.23 -2.90
CA PHE A 6 11.64 -0.58 -3.28
C PHE A 6 11.50 -1.84 -2.44
N GLN A 7 12.60 -2.50 -2.11
CA GLN A 7 12.57 -3.70 -1.27
C GLN A 7 12.05 -3.37 0.14
N SER A 8 12.51 -2.26 0.72
CA SER A 8 12.03 -1.79 2.02
C SER A 8 10.55 -1.40 2.00
N ILE A 9 10.07 -0.74 0.93
CA ILE A 9 8.64 -0.37 0.81
C ILE A 9 7.79 -1.62 0.58
N LYS A 10 8.28 -2.58 -0.20
CA LYS A 10 7.60 -3.87 -0.40
C LYS A 10 7.40 -4.61 0.91
N GLU A 11 8.41 -4.65 1.78
CA GLU A 11 8.32 -5.27 3.11
C GLU A 11 7.34 -4.54 4.04
N LEU A 12 7.31 -3.21 3.99
CA LEU A 12 6.31 -2.40 4.71
C LEU A 12 4.90 -2.73 4.24
N LEU A 13 4.66 -2.72 2.94
CA LEU A 13 3.34 -3.01 2.37
C LEU A 13 2.91 -4.47 2.60
N GLU A 14 3.84 -5.43 2.58
CA GLU A 14 3.50 -6.82 2.94
C GLU A 14 3.08 -6.92 4.41
N SER A 15 3.81 -6.26 5.32
CA SER A 15 3.43 -6.22 6.73
C SER A 15 2.09 -5.52 6.94
N GLY A 16 1.82 -4.46 6.18
CA GLY A 16 0.56 -3.73 6.19
C GLY A 16 -0.62 -4.55 5.70
N LYS A 17 -0.45 -5.27 4.59
CA LYS A 17 -1.43 -6.23 4.06
C LYS A 17 -1.76 -7.29 5.13
N THR A 18 -0.75 -7.95 5.70
CA THR A 18 -0.95 -8.97 6.75
C THR A 18 -1.69 -8.38 7.95
N PHE A 19 -1.32 -7.18 8.39
CA PHE A 19 -2.00 -6.49 9.48
C PHE A 19 -3.49 -6.24 9.17
N ILE A 20 -3.81 -5.78 7.97
CA ILE A 20 -5.21 -5.56 7.55
C ILE A 20 -5.99 -6.88 7.56
N GLU A 21 -5.39 -7.98 7.10
CA GLU A 21 -6.02 -9.30 7.11
C GLU A 21 -6.29 -9.80 8.54
N GLU A 22 -5.27 -9.78 9.41
CA GLU A 22 -5.37 -10.21 10.80
C GLU A 22 -6.40 -9.39 11.59
N LYS A 23 -6.43 -8.09 11.34
CA LYS A 23 -7.33 -7.13 11.99
C LYS A 23 -8.65 -6.98 11.26
N LYS A 24 -8.86 -7.71 10.15
CA LYS A 24 -10.07 -7.65 9.32
C LYS A 24 -10.45 -6.22 8.91
N GLY A 25 -9.45 -5.40 8.60
CA GLY A 25 -9.61 -3.99 8.24
C GLY A 25 -10.03 -3.07 9.40
N GLN A 26 -9.92 -3.52 10.65
CA GLN A 26 -10.32 -2.75 11.83
C GLN A 26 -9.20 -2.72 12.86
N TRP A 27 -8.63 -1.55 13.12
CA TRP A 27 -7.63 -1.39 14.17
C TRP A 27 -7.82 -0.11 14.97
N ASP A 28 -7.32 -0.12 16.20
CA ASP A 28 -7.21 1.05 17.06
C ASP A 28 -5.79 1.65 17.06
N HIS A 29 -5.61 2.73 17.83
CA HIS A 29 -4.31 3.39 17.96
C HIS A 29 -3.23 2.48 18.59
N ILE A 30 -3.61 1.60 19.52
CA ILE A 30 -2.67 0.70 20.21
C ILE A 30 -2.13 -0.34 19.23
N GLN A 31 -3.01 -0.92 18.42
CA GLN A 31 -2.64 -1.88 17.39
C GLN A 31 -1.80 -1.24 16.28
N TRP A 32 -2.07 0.01 15.93
CA TRP A 32 -1.22 0.81 15.05
C TRP A 32 0.19 1.02 15.62
N ASP A 33 0.30 1.49 16.87
CA ASP A 33 1.60 1.70 17.52
C ASP A 33 2.40 0.40 17.65
N THR A 34 1.70 -0.71 17.89
CA THR A 34 2.30 -2.05 17.93
C THR A 34 2.90 -2.43 16.59
N LEU A 35 2.15 -2.26 15.49
CA LEU A 35 2.65 -2.50 14.14
C LEU A 35 3.90 -1.68 13.83
N LEU A 36 3.87 -0.38 14.15
CA LEU A 36 5.03 0.50 13.94
C LEU A 36 6.26 0.05 14.73
N SER A 37 6.05 -0.33 15.98
CA SER A 37 7.13 -0.83 16.85
C SER A 37 7.72 -2.14 16.30
N ASP A 38 6.87 -3.06 15.85
CA ASP A 38 7.30 -4.32 15.23
C ASP A 38 8.10 -4.09 13.94
N LEU A 39 7.71 -3.11 13.13
CA LEU A 39 8.45 -2.73 11.93
C LEU A 39 9.82 -2.12 12.27
N GLN A 40 9.88 -1.24 13.27
CA GLN A 40 11.14 -0.64 13.73
C GLN A 40 12.10 -1.68 14.30
N THR A 41 11.61 -2.65 15.08
CA THR A 41 12.44 -3.76 15.61
C THR A 41 12.96 -4.68 14.51
N LYS A 42 12.24 -4.81 13.39
CA LYS A 42 12.70 -5.49 12.18
C LYS A 42 13.66 -4.66 11.32
N GLY A 43 14.03 -3.45 11.76
CA GLY A 43 15.02 -2.60 11.11
C GLY A 43 14.43 -1.54 10.16
N ALA A 44 13.11 -1.35 10.13
CA ALA A 44 12.52 -0.28 9.34
C ALA A 44 12.81 1.09 9.98
N ASN A 45 13.51 1.96 9.25
CA ASN A 45 13.64 3.36 9.64
C ASN A 45 12.33 4.11 9.31
N LEU A 46 11.49 4.31 10.34
CA LEU A 46 10.19 4.98 10.26
C LEU A 46 10.28 6.38 10.89
N THR A 47 10.62 7.37 10.06
CA THR A 47 10.44 8.80 10.40
C THR A 47 8.95 9.11 10.56
N ASP A 48 8.60 10.24 11.18
CA ASP A 48 7.19 10.61 11.36
C ASP A 48 6.46 10.79 10.02
N GLU A 49 7.16 11.32 9.00
CA GLU A 49 6.65 11.36 7.63
C GLU A 49 6.43 9.96 7.06
N ALA A 50 7.38 9.03 7.22
CA ALA A 50 7.22 7.66 6.75
C ALA A 50 6.06 6.92 7.45
N LYS A 51 5.87 7.14 8.76
CA LYS A 51 4.71 6.61 9.50
C LYS A 51 3.40 7.16 8.95
N HIS A 52 3.33 8.47 8.72
CA HIS A 52 2.15 9.12 8.18
C HIS A 52 1.78 8.57 6.80
N ARG A 53 2.74 8.50 5.87
CA ARG A 53 2.52 7.94 4.52
C ARG A 53 2.17 6.45 4.55
N PHE A 54 2.79 5.68 5.43
CA PHE A 54 2.43 4.28 5.61
C PHE A 54 1.00 4.13 6.10
N GLY A 55 0.55 4.98 7.03
CA GLY A 55 -0.84 5.03 7.48
C GLY A 55 -1.81 5.34 6.33
N GLU A 56 -1.50 6.32 5.48
CA GLU A 56 -2.30 6.62 4.28
C GLU A 56 -2.41 5.40 3.33
N ALA A 57 -1.31 4.67 3.13
CA ALA A 57 -1.32 3.44 2.33
C ALA A 57 -2.19 2.34 2.96
N LEU A 58 -2.14 2.17 4.28
CA LEU A 58 -3.00 1.20 4.99
C LEU A 58 -4.48 1.55 4.87
N GLU A 59 -4.85 2.83 4.97
CA GLU A 59 -6.24 3.25 4.82
C GLU A 59 -6.75 2.99 3.39
N GLY A 60 -5.92 3.18 2.36
CA GLY A 60 -6.24 2.77 0.98
C GLY A 60 -6.50 1.26 0.86
N LEU A 61 -5.59 0.44 1.39
CA LEU A 61 -5.75 -1.02 1.40
C LEU A 61 -6.97 -1.48 2.21
N LYS A 62 -7.27 -0.81 3.33
CA LYS A 62 -8.47 -1.08 4.15
C LYS A 62 -9.76 -0.74 3.41
N GLY A 63 -9.79 0.38 2.69
CA GLY A 63 -10.92 0.73 1.83
C GLY A 63 -11.18 -0.37 0.81
N ILE A 64 -10.13 -0.87 0.15
CA ILE A 64 -10.23 -1.99 -0.80
C ILE A 64 -10.68 -3.27 -0.11
N TYR A 65 -10.11 -3.60 1.06
CA TYR A 65 -10.54 -4.77 1.86
C TYR A 65 -12.04 -4.72 2.19
N GLY A 66 -12.59 -3.53 2.45
CA GLY A 66 -14.03 -3.35 2.74
C GLY A 66 -14.93 -3.60 1.53
N GLU A 67 -14.44 -3.33 0.32
CA GLU A 67 -15.18 -3.47 -0.94
C GLU A 67 -15.09 -4.88 -1.53
N VAL A 68 -14.06 -5.65 -1.16
CA VAL A 68 -13.92 -7.04 -1.62
C VAL A 68 -14.79 -7.96 -0.74
N ASN A 69 -15.56 -8.84 -1.37
CA ASN A 69 -16.33 -9.86 -0.65
C ASN A 69 -15.39 -10.66 0.26
N LYS A 70 -15.68 -10.66 1.57
CA LYS A 70 -14.82 -11.13 2.66
C LYS A 70 -14.62 -12.66 2.70
N THR A 71 -14.15 -13.24 1.61
CA THR A 71 -13.83 -14.67 1.45
C THR A 71 -12.32 -14.90 1.48
N GLU A 72 -11.86 -16.15 1.36
CA GLU A 72 -10.44 -16.50 1.21
C GLU A 72 -9.76 -15.81 0.01
N GLU A 73 -10.53 -15.25 -0.93
CA GLU A 73 -10.01 -14.51 -2.08
C GLU A 73 -9.44 -13.14 -1.71
N VAL A 74 -9.82 -12.56 -0.56
CA VAL A 74 -9.38 -11.21 -0.17
C VAL A 74 -7.86 -11.10 -0.06
N ALA A 75 -7.19 -12.10 0.53
CA ALA A 75 -5.73 -12.07 0.67
C ALA A 75 -5.03 -12.09 -0.69
N LYS A 76 -5.58 -12.83 -1.66
CA LYS A 76 -5.10 -12.85 -3.05
C LYS A 76 -5.34 -11.51 -3.75
N VAL A 77 -6.52 -10.92 -3.55
CA VAL A 77 -6.87 -9.61 -4.11
C VAL A 77 -5.95 -8.53 -3.57
N LEU A 78 -5.79 -8.43 -2.23
CA LEU A 78 -4.90 -7.45 -1.61
C LEU A 78 -3.44 -7.66 -2.01
N GLY A 79 -2.98 -8.92 -2.10
CA GLY A 79 -1.65 -9.25 -2.63
C GLY A 79 -1.44 -8.70 -4.04
N SER A 80 -2.42 -8.93 -4.93
CA SER A 80 -2.37 -8.45 -6.32
C SER A 80 -2.39 -6.92 -6.40
N VAL A 81 -3.25 -6.26 -5.62
CA VAL A 81 -3.32 -4.80 -5.52
C VAL A 81 -1.98 -4.22 -5.07
N LYS A 82 -1.39 -4.80 -4.03
CA LYS A 82 -0.09 -4.41 -3.48
C LYS A 82 1.01 -4.55 -4.53
N ASP A 83 1.10 -5.69 -5.20
CA ASP A 83 2.13 -5.95 -6.21
C ASP A 83 1.98 -5.04 -7.45
N GLN A 84 0.75 -4.84 -7.93
CA GLN A 84 0.47 -3.95 -9.06
C GLN A 84 0.73 -2.48 -8.71
N THR A 85 0.39 -2.04 -7.49
CA THR A 85 0.70 -0.68 -7.00
C THR A 85 2.21 -0.45 -7.00
N LEU A 86 2.98 -1.39 -6.46
CA LEU A 86 4.44 -1.30 -6.45
C LEU A 86 5.02 -1.23 -7.86
N LYS A 87 4.57 -2.12 -8.76
CA LYS A 87 4.96 -2.13 -10.17
C LYS A 87 4.64 -0.80 -10.85
N PHE A 88 3.44 -0.26 -10.63
CA PHE A 88 2.99 1.00 -11.21
C PHE A 88 3.84 2.18 -10.74
N VAL A 89 4.03 2.34 -9.42
CA VAL A 89 4.88 3.40 -8.86
C VAL A 89 6.33 3.25 -9.33
N GLN A 90 6.84 2.02 -9.47
CA GLN A 90 8.18 1.78 -9.99
C GLN A 90 8.34 2.21 -11.45
N ALA A 91 7.31 2.03 -12.28
CA ALA A 91 7.32 2.43 -13.68
C ALA A 91 7.06 3.94 -13.87
N HIS A 92 6.34 4.58 -12.94
CA HIS A 92 5.80 5.95 -13.08
C HIS A 92 6.22 6.88 -11.92
N LYS A 93 7.49 6.76 -11.48
CA LYS A 93 8.03 7.45 -10.29
C LYS A 93 7.79 8.96 -10.26
N ASP A 94 7.92 9.60 -11.41
CA ASP A 94 7.82 11.06 -11.58
C ASP A 94 6.39 11.54 -11.89
N GLY A 95 5.44 10.61 -11.97
CA GLY A 95 4.04 10.86 -12.30
C GLY A 95 3.53 9.92 -13.39
N TRP A 96 2.21 9.92 -13.56
CA TRP A 96 1.49 9.16 -14.57
C TRP A 96 0.45 10.04 -15.26
N ASP A 97 0.12 9.70 -16.50
CA ASP A 97 -1.00 10.31 -17.21
C ASP A 97 -2.29 9.51 -17.00
N HIS A 98 -3.37 9.99 -17.63
CA HIS A 98 -4.66 9.31 -17.55
C HIS A 98 -4.63 7.91 -18.19
N VAL A 99 -3.84 7.70 -19.25
CA VAL A 99 -3.77 6.40 -19.94
C VAL A 99 -3.10 5.34 -19.06
N ALA A 100 -1.99 5.68 -18.42
CA ALA A 100 -1.31 4.82 -17.46
C ALA A 100 -2.22 4.50 -16.27
N TRP A 101 -2.97 5.49 -15.78
CA TRP A 101 -3.95 5.29 -14.71
C TRP A 101 -5.05 4.29 -15.10
N GLU A 102 -5.67 4.45 -16.28
CA GLU A 102 -6.71 3.52 -16.75
C GLU A 102 -6.16 2.10 -16.98
N GLN A 103 -4.90 1.97 -17.44
CA GLN A 103 -4.24 0.66 -17.56
C GLN A 103 -4.03 0.00 -16.20
N PHE A 104 -3.57 0.75 -15.20
CA PHE A 104 -3.45 0.27 -13.82
C PHE A 104 -4.80 -0.20 -13.27
N LEU A 105 -5.86 0.60 -13.46
CA LEU A 105 -7.20 0.20 -13.06
C LEU A 105 -7.65 -1.09 -13.74
N ALA A 106 -7.40 -1.26 -15.03
CA ALA A 106 -7.72 -2.49 -15.75
C ALA A 106 -6.96 -3.71 -15.19
N GLU A 107 -5.66 -3.58 -14.85
CA GLU A 107 -4.89 -4.65 -14.18
C GLU A 107 -5.49 -5.01 -12.79
N ILE A 108 -5.95 -4.00 -12.05
CA ILE A 108 -6.56 -4.18 -10.72
C ILE A 108 -7.91 -4.89 -10.84
N GLN A 109 -8.72 -4.51 -11.82
CA GLN A 109 -10.03 -5.13 -12.07
C GLN A 109 -9.90 -6.62 -12.41
N GLN A 110 -8.88 -7.00 -13.19
CA GLN A 110 -8.58 -8.41 -13.50
C GLN A 110 -8.24 -9.24 -12.25
N SER A 111 -7.83 -8.58 -11.16
CA SER A 111 -7.54 -9.24 -9.88
C SER A 111 -8.79 -9.50 -9.05
N GLY A 112 -9.98 -9.12 -9.51
CA GLY A 112 -11.26 -9.33 -8.82
C GLY A 112 -11.78 -8.12 -8.03
N VAL A 113 -11.13 -6.97 -8.15
CA VAL A 113 -11.59 -5.72 -7.51
C VAL A 113 -12.72 -5.10 -8.34
N ASN A 114 -13.85 -4.80 -7.71
CA ASN A 114 -14.91 -4.01 -8.35
C ASN A 114 -14.53 -2.52 -8.35
N LEU A 115 -14.39 -1.91 -9.52
CA LEU A 115 -13.95 -0.52 -9.66
C LEU A 115 -15.11 0.49 -9.51
N THR A 116 -15.62 0.62 -8.29
CA THR A 116 -16.51 1.73 -7.95
C THR A 116 -15.73 3.05 -7.85
N GLU A 117 -16.41 4.18 -7.84
CA GLU A 117 -15.75 5.48 -7.61
C GLU A 117 -15.02 5.52 -6.26
N SER A 118 -15.59 4.91 -5.21
CA SER A 118 -14.94 4.78 -3.91
C SER A 118 -13.66 3.95 -4.00
N THR A 119 -13.71 2.80 -4.69
CA THR A 119 -12.56 1.90 -4.84
C THR A 119 -11.44 2.56 -5.65
N LYS A 120 -11.79 3.30 -6.71
CA LYS A 120 -10.81 4.10 -7.49
C LYS A 120 -10.16 5.17 -6.62
N ALA A 121 -10.92 5.85 -5.75
CA ALA A 121 -10.38 6.82 -4.80
C ALA A 121 -9.40 6.16 -3.79
N TYR A 122 -9.75 4.98 -3.26
CA TYR A 122 -8.85 4.22 -2.38
C TYR A 122 -7.55 3.81 -3.07
N LEU A 123 -7.64 3.35 -4.32
CA LEU A 123 -6.47 3.02 -5.14
C LEU A 123 -5.61 4.25 -5.42
N GLY A 124 -6.22 5.40 -5.72
CA GLY A 124 -5.49 6.65 -5.95
C GLY A 124 -4.71 7.09 -4.72
N ASN A 125 -5.37 7.05 -3.55
CA ASN A 125 -4.72 7.36 -2.27
C ASN A 125 -3.57 6.40 -1.96
N LEU A 126 -3.76 5.10 -2.19
CA LEU A 126 -2.74 4.08 -2.01
C LEU A 126 -1.51 4.34 -2.91
N VAL A 127 -1.73 4.56 -4.21
CA VAL A 127 -0.65 4.81 -5.17
C VAL A 127 0.14 6.08 -4.80
N GLU A 128 -0.55 7.17 -4.45
CA GLU A 128 0.11 8.41 -4.02
C GLU A 128 0.92 8.23 -2.73
N ALA A 129 0.35 7.55 -1.73
CA ALA A 129 1.05 7.27 -0.48
C ALA A 129 2.32 6.45 -0.71
N VAL A 130 2.25 5.41 -1.56
CA VAL A 130 3.41 4.57 -1.91
C VAL A 130 4.45 5.35 -2.71
N ARG A 131 4.04 6.21 -3.64
CA ARG A 131 4.96 7.11 -4.37
C ARG A 131 5.69 8.05 -3.41
N ARG A 132 4.99 8.64 -2.44
CA ARG A 132 5.59 9.53 -1.43
C ARG A 132 6.55 8.80 -0.49
N LEU A 133 6.22 7.56 -0.09
CA LEU A 133 7.15 6.70 0.65
C LEU A 133 8.44 6.46 -0.13
N TYR A 134 8.33 6.24 -1.45
CA TYR A 134 9.48 6.07 -2.32
C TYR A 134 10.33 7.34 -2.42
N ALA A 135 9.71 8.50 -2.67
CA ALA A 135 10.41 9.77 -2.73
C ALA A 135 11.16 10.08 -1.42
N ALA A 136 10.47 9.95 -0.27
CA ALA A 136 11.04 10.24 1.05
C ALA A 136 12.25 9.36 1.42
N LYS A 137 12.35 8.15 0.85
CA LYS A 137 13.50 7.24 1.06
C LYS A 137 14.68 7.59 0.14
N ASN A 138 14.45 8.17 -1.02
CA ASN A 138 15.51 8.60 -1.94
C ASN A 138 16.10 9.98 -1.56
N ASP A 139 15.35 10.79 -0.83
CA ASP A 139 15.79 12.11 -0.36
C ASP A 139 16.59 12.06 0.97
N GLN A 140 16.88 10.87 1.51
CA GLN A 140 17.76 10.74 2.67
C GLN A 140 19.23 10.86 2.23
N PRO A 141 20.01 11.82 2.81
CA PRO A 141 21.41 12.05 2.43
C PRO A 141 22.35 10.88 2.76
#